data_AF-A0A382Q9Y2-F1
#
_entry.id   AF-A0A382Q9Y2-F1
#
_cell.length_a   1.000
_cell.length_b   1.000
_cell.length_c   1.000
_cell.angle_alpha   90.00
_cell.angle_beta   90.00
_cell.angle_gamma   90.00
#
_symmetry.space_group_name_H-M   'P 1'
#
loop_
_entity.id
_entity.type
_entity.pdbx_description
1 polymer ?
#
loop_
_entity_poly.entity_id
_entity_poly.type
_entity_poly.pdbx_seq_one_letter_code
_entity_poly.pdbx_strand_id
1 'polypeptide(L)'
;MNIDVNRNRFENQMEYALSAMASISQYASRPFDTFVLIMEPNSRQLETERIEAKAKCTIDYFVFKRVKKDKWSEKCINIEEI
;
A
#
# COMPACT_ATOMS: atom_id res chain seq x y z
N MET A 1 2.69 -7.89 -14.33
CA MET A 1 1.28 -7.44 -14.41
C MET A 1 1.32 -5.99 -13.98
N ASN A 2 1.33 -5.05 -14.92
CA ASN A 2 1.49 -3.62 -14.63
C ASN A 2 0.08 -3.01 -14.48
N ILE A 3 -0.16 -2.38 -13.34
CA ILE A 3 -1.45 -1.74 -13.03
C ILE A 3 -1.41 -0.34 -13.66
N ASP A 4 -2.28 -0.07 -14.62
CA ASP A 4 -2.34 1.19 -15.37
C ASP A 4 -2.94 2.32 -14.50
N VAL A 5 -2.37 3.52 -14.59
CA VAL A 5 -2.42 4.53 -13.53
C VAL A 5 -3.13 5.81 -14.01
N ASN A 6 -4.26 6.14 -13.38
CA ASN A 6 -5.04 7.36 -13.63
C ASN A 6 -5.23 8.14 -12.31
N ARG A 7 -4.96 9.45 -12.29
CA ARG A 7 -4.72 10.28 -11.09
C ARG A 7 -5.86 10.27 -10.04
N ASN A 8 -7.14 10.20 -10.43
CA ASN A 8 -8.27 10.07 -9.47
C ASN A 8 -8.45 8.64 -8.90
N ARG A 9 -7.62 7.69 -9.32
CA ARG A 9 -7.57 6.31 -8.84
C ARG A 9 -6.26 5.98 -8.13
N PHE A 10 -5.29 6.89 -8.03
CA PHE A 10 -3.94 6.58 -7.55
C PHE A 10 -3.94 6.06 -6.09
N GLU A 11 -4.64 6.75 -5.18
CA GLU A 11 -4.85 6.27 -3.80
C GLU A 11 -5.64 4.96 -3.77
N ASN A 12 -6.67 4.82 -4.60
CA ASN A 12 -7.47 3.59 -4.67
C ASN A 12 -6.63 2.38 -5.15
N GLN A 13 -5.64 2.59 -6.03
CA GLN A 13 -4.75 1.53 -6.50
C GLN A 13 -3.71 1.16 -5.43
N MET A 14 -3.14 2.12 -4.72
CA MET A 14 -2.28 1.86 -3.56
C MET A 14 -3.05 1.05 -2.51
N GLU A 15 -4.24 1.52 -2.11
CA GLU A 15 -5.07 0.83 -1.12
C GLU A 15 -5.46 -0.57 -1.60
N TYR A 16 -5.77 -0.74 -2.88
CA TYR A 16 -6.06 -2.04 -3.47
C TYR A 16 -4.86 -2.99 -3.38
N ALA A 17 -3.68 -2.55 -3.80
CA ALA A 17 -2.46 -3.35 -3.77
C ALA A 17 -2.10 -3.75 -2.33
N LEU A 18 -2.11 -2.80 -1.39
CA LEU A 18 -1.83 -3.06 0.02
C LEU A 18 -2.88 -3.97 0.67
N SER A 19 -4.16 -3.84 0.29
CA SER A 19 -5.23 -4.75 0.73
C SER A 19 -5.00 -6.18 0.23
N ALA A 20 -4.62 -6.36 -1.03
CA ALA A 20 -4.30 -7.66 -1.60
C ALA A 20 -3.08 -8.30 -0.90
N MET A 21 -1.99 -7.53 -0.73
CA MET A 21 -0.81 -7.97 0.00
C MET A 21 -1.14 -8.38 1.44
N ALA A 22 -1.93 -7.57 2.16
CA ALA A 22 -2.38 -7.89 3.51
C ALA A 22 -3.21 -9.18 3.57
N SER A 23 -4.13 -9.35 2.61
CA SER A 23 -5.04 -10.50 2.55
C SER A 23 -4.29 -11.81 2.32
N ILE A 24 -3.23 -11.81 1.51
CA ILE A 24 -2.40 -12.99 1.25
C ILE A 24 -1.43 -13.21 2.42
N SER A 25 -0.79 -12.14 2.89
CA SER A 25 0.29 -12.21 3.89
C SER A 25 -0.18 -12.67 5.27
N GLN A 26 -1.48 -12.56 5.60
CA GLN A 26 -2.02 -13.05 6.88
C GLN A 26 -1.82 -14.57 7.06
N TYR A 27 -1.68 -15.31 5.95
CA TYR A 27 -1.49 -16.76 5.94
C TYR A 27 -0.02 -17.16 5.70
N ALA A 28 0.89 -16.19 5.62
CA ALA A 28 2.29 -16.48 5.38
C ALA A 28 2.91 -17.21 6.59
N SER A 29 3.73 -18.22 6.32
CA SER A 29 4.41 -19.00 7.36
C SER A 29 5.42 -18.19 8.17
N ARG A 30 5.86 -17.05 7.63
CA ARG A 30 6.73 -16.08 8.29
C ARG A 30 6.08 -14.70 8.19
N PRO A 31 6.10 -13.90 9.27
CA PRO A 31 5.56 -12.56 9.24
C PRO A 31 6.40 -11.66 8.33
N PHE A 32 5.73 -10.72 7.67
CA PHE A 32 6.39 -9.61 7.01
C PHE A 32 6.43 -8.41 7.96
N ASP A 33 7.53 -7.65 7.91
CA ASP A 33 7.66 -6.40 8.66
C ASP A 33 7.12 -5.20 7.86
N THR A 34 7.46 -5.15 6.58
CA THR A 34 7.14 -4.04 5.67
C THR A 34 6.68 -4.55 4.31
N PHE A 35 5.65 -3.93 3.76
CA PHE A 35 5.26 -4.03 2.35
C PHE A 35 5.86 -2.84 1.60
N VAL A 36 6.51 -3.11 0.47
CA VAL A 36 7.05 -2.06 -0.40
C VAL A 36 6.32 -2.13 -1.74
N LEU A 37 5.78 -0.99 -2.17
CA LEU A 37 5.09 -0.82 -3.45
C LEU A 37 5.79 0.30 -4.22
N ILE A 38 6.09 0.06 -5.50
CA ILE A 38 6.59 1.09 -6.41
C ILE A 38 5.45 1.44 -7.38
N MET A 39 5.04 2.70 -7.40
CA MET A 39 3.99 3.22 -8.25
C MET A 39 4.62 4.01 -9.38
N GLU A 40 4.75 3.36 -10.55
CA GLU A 40 5.27 3.99 -11.76
C GLU A 40 4.11 4.60 -12.57
N PRO A 41 4.00 5.93 -12.65
CA PRO A 41 2.94 6.57 -13.41
C PRO A 41 3.20 6.49 -14.92
N ASN A 42 2.14 6.34 -15.71
CA ASN A 42 2.22 6.35 -17.18
C ASN A 42 2.36 7.76 -17.79
N SER A 43 2.45 8.81 -16.97
CA SER A 43 2.58 10.19 -17.41
C SER A 43 3.95 10.74 -17.03
N ARG A 44 4.63 11.37 -17.99
CA ARG A 44 5.93 12.05 -17.78
C ARG A 44 5.86 13.27 -16.82
N GLN A 45 4.67 13.64 -16.36
CA GLN A 45 4.45 14.74 -15.42
C GLN A 45 4.24 14.26 -13.98
N LEU A 46 4.39 12.97 -13.71
CA LEU A 46 4.29 12.38 -12.38
C LEU A 46 5.61 11.68 -12.07
N GLU A 47 6.10 11.87 -10.86
CA GLU A 47 7.26 11.15 -10.35
C GLU A 47 6.86 9.74 -9.92
N THR A 48 7.84 8.84 -9.89
CA THR A 48 7.63 7.49 -9.36
C THR A 48 7.58 7.59 -7.84
N GLU A 49 6.61 6.90 -7.23
CA GLU A 49 6.48 6.90 -5.77
C GLU A 49 6.85 5.52 -5.21
N ARG A 50 7.69 5.51 -4.18
CA ARG A 50 7.91 4.37 -3.31
C ARG A 50 7.02 4.50 -2.09
N ILE A 51 6.23 3.47 -1.84
CA ILE A 51 5.35 3.38 -0.70
C ILE A 51 5.84 2.25 0.21
N GLU A 52 6.15 2.59 1.44
CA GLU A 52 6.48 1.62 2.49
C GLU A 52 5.36 1.56 3.52
N ALA A 53 4.73 0.39 3.64
CA ALA A 53 3.65 0.17 4.58
C ALA A 53 4.03 -0.86 5.64
N LYS A 54 3.85 -0.55 6.93
CA LYS A 54 4.06 -1.51 8.03
C LYS A 54 3.07 -2.66 7.88
N ALA A 55 3.57 -3.88 7.66
CA ALA A 55 2.75 -5.02 7.26
C ALA A 55 1.70 -5.37 8.32
N LYS A 56 2.11 -5.48 9.59
CA LYS A 56 1.18 -5.73 10.70
C LYS A 56 0.05 -4.70 10.77
N CYS A 57 0.38 -3.41 10.74
CA CYS A 57 -0.62 -2.35 10.82
C CYS A 57 -1.57 -2.37 9.61
N THR A 58 -1.04 -2.66 8.43
CA THR A 58 -1.81 -2.75 7.19
C THR A 58 -2.76 -3.94 7.19
N ILE A 59 -2.34 -5.09 7.71
CA ILE A 59 -3.22 -6.26 7.95
C ILE A 59 -4.29 -5.93 9.00
N ASP A 60 -3.90 -5.27 10.11
CA ASP A 60 -4.85 -4.86 11.15
C ASP A 60 -5.92 -3.89 10.62
N TYR A 61 -5.59 -3.04 9.63
CA TYR A 61 -6.54 -2.17 8.93
C TYR A 61 -7.41 -2.91 7.90
N PHE A 62 -6.82 -3.60 6.92
CA PHE A 62 -7.59 -4.17 5.81
C PHE A 62 -8.30 -5.48 6.15
N VAL A 63 -7.69 -6.35 6.95
CA VAL A 63 -8.20 -7.69 7.25
C VAL A 63 -9.00 -7.68 8.55
N PHE A 64 -8.36 -7.24 9.64
CA PHE A 64 -8.98 -7.34 10.97
C PHE A 64 -9.86 -6.15 11.35
N LYS A 65 -9.82 -5.04 10.59
CA LYS A 65 -10.62 -3.82 10.81
C LYS A 65 -10.45 -3.22 12.22
N ARG A 66 -9.25 -3.35 12.80
CA ARG A 66 -8.91 -2.89 14.17
C ARG A 66 -8.33 -1.48 14.22
N VAL A 67 -7.88 -0.96 13.08
CA VAL A 67 -7.29 0.38 12.93
C VAL A 67 -8.22 1.23 12.06
N LYS A 68 -8.39 2.51 12.40
CA LYS A 68 -9.15 3.46 11.55
C LYS A 68 -8.31 3.91 10.36
N LYS A 69 -8.95 4.25 9.24
CA LYS A 69 -8.28 4.70 8.00
C LYS A 69 -7.26 5.81 8.27
N ASP A 70 -7.67 6.88 8.94
CA ASP A 70 -6.82 8.04 9.20
C ASP A 70 -5.55 7.67 9.99
N LYS A 71 -5.71 6.77 10.98
CA LYS A 71 -4.58 6.29 11.79
C LYS A 71 -3.65 5.38 10.98
N TRP A 72 -4.21 4.56 10.10
CA TRP A 72 -3.42 3.71 9.22
C TRP A 72 -2.62 4.55 8.21
N SER A 73 -3.26 5.49 7.51
CA SER A 73 -2.59 6.33 6.52
C SER A 73 -1.50 7.19 7.15
N GLU A 74 -1.72 7.75 8.35
CA GLU A 74 -0.76 8.64 8.99
C GLU A 74 0.41 7.92 9.68
N LYS A 75 0.20 6.74 10.28
CA LYS A 75 1.22 6.08 11.13
C LYS A 75 1.87 4.85 10.51
N CYS A 76 1.28 4.33 9.44
CA CYS A 76 1.64 3.02 8.91
C CYS A 76 2.09 3.05 7.46
N ILE A 77 2.02 4.19 6.79
CA ILE A 77 2.48 4.39 5.42
C ILE A 77 3.52 5.50 5.40
N ASN A 78 4.59 5.29 4.66
CA ASN A 78 5.53 6.32 4.25
C ASN A 78 5.56 6.36 2.71
N ILE A 79 5.56 7.56 2.13
CA ILE A 79 5.56 7.78 0.68
C ILE A 79 6.75 8.67 0.35
N GLU A 80 7.59 8.22 -0.58
CA GLU A 80 8.80 8.91 -1.03
C GLU A 80 8.82 8.96 -2.56
N GLU A 81 9.12 10.12 -3.13
CA GLU A 81 9.39 10.26 -4.57
C GLU A 81 10.78 9.70 -4.91
N ILE A 82 10.90 8.94 -6.00
CA ILE A 82 12.14 8.30 -6.45
C ILE A 82 12.40 8.46 -7.95
#